data_AF-A0A7W3VSR3-F1
#
_entry.id   AF-A0A7W3VSR3-F1
#
_cell.length_a   1.000
_cell.length_b   1.000
_cell.length_c   1.000
_cell.angle_alpha   90.00
_cell.angle_beta   90.00
_cell.angle_gamma   90.00
#
_symmetry.space_group_name_H-M   'P 1'
#
loop_
_entity.id
_entity.type
_entity.pdbx_description
1 polymer ?
#
loop_
_entity_poly.entity_id
_entity_poly.type
_entity_poly.pdbx_seq_one_letter_code
_entity_poly.pdbx_strand_id
1 'polypeptide(L)'
;MRRRSHLSRLSAVLAAAAAPLGVLVATAAPAHAATPLPNHVFAPYFESWNGQSPAAMAQEAGVKHLTMAFLQTASSGSCTVLWNGDASMPVSDSTFGADFRTIRSRGGDVIPSFGGYTADHNATEIADSCTNVDQIAAAYESLITTYDVPRLDMDIEDNSLTNSAGIDRRNKAIKKVQDWAAANGRQLQISYTLPTTTSGLASALDVLRNAVSNGAKVDVVNLMTFDYYDNATHNMAQDTQTAAAGLVSQLASLYPDKTQEQLWGMVGVTEMPGIDDFGAAETFTTADAVTVYNWAVSKGINMLSFWALQRDNGSCPGTGAQDTCSGIPQDKWYFSHTFAPFTGGTPVPGNDFSVTASPASASVDPGGSATGKVATAVTSGTAQQVSLSVSGAPGGVTATVSPAAVKAGESANLSITTTAATQPGVYPLTITGSVAGGGSHTATYTLTVNGTSPTGSVVNGNFETGALSPWTGGTIVSSPVHSGSHALQVSPTASTTGEATQNLTLAPNHAYTLTAWVQGGYAYAGVRGGATASSWTANSSWTKLTVPFTTGASGAVTVYVHGWYGQSPIYADDIAVG
;
A
#
# COMPACT_ATOMS: atom_id res chain seq x y z
N MET A 1 95.26 -7.14 -72.71
CA MET A 1 94.40 -7.20 -73.92
C MET A 1 92.95 -6.93 -73.53
N ARG A 2 92.26 -6.02 -74.24
CA ARG A 2 90.80 -5.87 -74.48
C ARG A 2 89.82 -6.29 -73.36
N ARG A 3 89.12 -5.36 -72.70
CA ARG A 3 87.86 -4.62 -73.07
C ARG A 3 86.57 -5.24 -72.49
N ARG A 4 85.84 -4.39 -71.74
CA ARG A 4 84.36 -4.16 -71.71
C ARG A 4 83.45 -5.24 -71.09
N SER A 5 82.82 -4.98 -69.92
CA SER A 5 81.53 -4.28 -69.64
C SER A 5 80.30 -5.19 -69.85
N HIS A 6 79.26 -5.26 -69.02
CA HIS A 6 78.47 -4.23 -68.34
C HIS A 6 77.66 -4.81 -67.15
N LEU A 7 77.38 -3.93 -66.15
CA LEU A 7 76.16 -3.72 -65.34
C LEU A 7 75.32 -4.94 -64.89
N SER A 8 74.83 -5.05 -63.65
CA SER A 8 74.22 -4.00 -62.80
C SER A 8 74.22 -4.52 -61.36
N ARG A 9 74.67 -3.73 -60.37
CA ARG A 9 73.84 -2.98 -59.39
C ARG A 9 72.97 -3.89 -58.52
N LEU A 10 72.95 -3.84 -57.19
CA LEU A 10 73.51 -2.94 -56.18
C LEU A 10 73.43 -3.76 -54.86
N SER A 11 74.56 -3.98 -54.19
CA SER A 11 74.92 -3.32 -52.92
C SER A 11 74.05 -3.68 -51.72
N ALA A 12 74.57 -4.64 -50.96
CA ALA A 12 74.25 -4.92 -49.57
C ALA A 12 74.66 -3.77 -48.65
N VAL A 13 73.92 -3.56 -47.55
CA VAL A 13 74.43 -2.85 -46.37
C VAL A 13 74.00 -3.58 -45.10
N LEU A 14 75.00 -3.67 -44.23
CA LEU A 14 75.14 -4.24 -42.89
C LEU A 14 73.91 -4.14 -41.97
N ALA A 15 73.68 -5.22 -41.23
CA ALA A 15 72.83 -5.28 -40.06
C ALA A 15 73.44 -4.49 -38.90
N ALA A 16 72.78 -3.40 -38.50
CA ALA A 16 72.93 -2.76 -37.20
C ALA A 16 71.70 -3.13 -36.35
N ALA A 17 71.94 -3.72 -35.18
CA ALA A 17 70.91 -4.10 -34.24
C ALA A 17 70.24 -2.84 -33.66
N ALA A 18 68.97 -2.62 -34.00
CA ALA A 18 68.10 -1.67 -33.32
C ALA A 18 67.24 -2.42 -32.31
N ALA A 19 67.40 -2.11 -31.03
CA ALA A 19 66.45 -2.50 -30.00
C ALA A 19 65.11 -1.78 -30.28
N PRO A 20 63.96 -2.47 -30.34
CA PRO A 20 62.69 -1.79 -30.45
C PRO A 20 62.37 -1.13 -29.11
N LEU A 21 62.31 0.21 -29.11
CA LEU A 21 61.53 0.98 -28.15
C LEU A 21 60.08 0.48 -28.27
N GLY A 22 59.71 -0.45 -27.40
CA GLY A 22 58.34 -0.87 -27.21
C GLY A 22 57.56 0.31 -26.66
N VAL A 23 56.83 1.01 -27.52
CA VAL A 23 55.75 1.88 -27.10
C VAL A 23 54.70 0.98 -26.44
N LEU A 24 54.72 0.92 -25.12
CA LEU A 24 53.60 0.42 -24.32
C LEU A 24 52.44 1.37 -24.56
N VAL A 25 51.64 1.09 -25.59
CA VAL A 25 50.27 1.58 -25.64
C VAL A 25 49.56 0.84 -24.52
N ALA A 26 49.49 1.46 -23.35
CA ALA A 26 48.54 1.06 -22.32
C ALA A 26 47.16 1.28 -22.94
N THR A 27 46.58 0.21 -23.48
CA THR A 27 45.16 0.18 -23.80
C THR A 27 44.45 0.35 -22.46
N ALA A 28 43.99 1.57 -22.16
CA ALA A 28 43.03 1.79 -21.10
C ALA A 28 41.89 0.81 -21.34
N ALA A 29 41.71 -0.15 -20.43
CA ALA A 29 40.56 -1.02 -20.46
C ALA A 29 39.32 -0.10 -20.51
N PRO A 30 38.30 -0.40 -21.33
CA PRO A 30 37.10 0.39 -21.33
C PRO A 30 36.58 0.40 -19.89
N ALA A 31 36.50 1.61 -19.30
CA ALA A 31 35.88 1.80 -18.01
C ALA A 31 34.48 1.20 -18.13
N HIS A 32 34.25 0.07 -17.47
CA HIS A 32 32.91 -0.51 -17.44
C HIS A 32 32.02 0.57 -16.83
N ALA A 33 30.90 0.90 -17.50
CA ALA A 33 29.97 1.84 -16.94
C ALA A 33 29.43 1.25 -15.63
N ALA A 34 29.52 2.01 -14.54
CA ALA A 34 28.92 1.66 -13.26
C ALA A 34 27.48 1.18 -13.48
N THR A 35 27.07 0.15 -12.74
CA THR A 35 25.69 -0.35 -12.83
C THR A 35 24.76 0.77 -12.36
N PRO A 36 23.76 1.18 -13.16
CA PRO A 36 22.81 2.19 -12.71
C PRO A 36 22.16 1.79 -11.40
N LEU A 37 21.96 2.75 -10.50
CA LEU A 37 21.18 2.50 -9.29
C LEU A 37 19.75 2.08 -9.65
N PRO A 38 19.10 1.26 -8.82
CA PRO A 38 17.68 0.97 -8.96
C PRO A 38 16.83 2.25 -8.98
N ASN A 39 15.66 2.20 -9.61
CA ASN A 39 14.75 3.35 -9.70
C ASN A 39 14.26 3.84 -8.34
N HIS A 40 14.20 2.93 -7.36
CA HIS A 40 13.91 3.22 -5.96
C HIS A 40 15.10 2.75 -5.14
N VAL A 41 15.71 3.63 -4.34
CA VAL A 41 16.92 3.30 -3.57
C VAL A 41 16.78 3.78 -2.14
N PHE A 42 17.08 2.89 -1.18
CA PHE A 42 17.33 3.27 0.20
C PHE A 42 18.83 3.31 0.44
N ALA A 43 19.35 4.51 0.72
CA ALA A 43 20.78 4.75 0.89
C ALA A 43 21.03 5.75 2.04
N PRO A 44 20.97 5.30 3.31
CA PRO A 44 21.19 6.17 4.46
C PRO A 44 22.60 6.76 4.44
N TYR A 45 22.76 7.91 5.08
CA TYR A 45 24.05 8.55 5.22
C TYR A 45 24.97 7.73 6.12
N PHE A 46 26.25 7.67 5.76
CA PHE A 46 27.33 7.14 6.58
C PHE A 46 28.35 8.24 6.84
N GLU A 47 28.59 8.52 8.12
CA GLU A 47 29.61 9.47 8.58
C GLU A 47 31.02 8.89 8.38
N SER A 48 31.80 9.46 7.46
CA SER A 48 33.09 8.88 7.06
C SER A 48 34.27 9.19 7.99
N TRP A 49 34.08 10.02 9.02
CA TRP A 49 35.14 10.52 9.91
C TRP A 49 35.36 9.69 11.18
N ASN A 50 34.54 8.67 11.43
CA ASN A 50 34.59 7.91 12.68
C ASN A 50 35.50 6.66 12.63
N GLY A 51 36.12 6.39 11.47
CA GLY A 51 37.05 5.27 11.27
C GLY A 51 36.40 3.88 11.15
N GLN A 52 35.07 3.79 11.13
CA GLN A 52 34.36 2.52 10.93
C GLN A 52 34.38 2.11 9.46
N SER A 53 34.28 0.80 9.19
CA SER A 53 34.17 0.28 7.83
C SER A 53 32.72 0.45 7.32
N PRO A 54 32.50 1.19 6.21
CA PRO A 54 31.19 1.32 5.59
C PRO A 54 30.59 -0.05 5.21
N ALA A 55 31.42 -0.97 4.67
CA ALA A 55 30.94 -2.27 4.23
C ALA A 55 30.55 -3.18 5.40
N ALA A 56 31.26 -3.11 6.52
CA ALA A 56 30.95 -3.86 7.72
C ALA A 56 29.64 -3.36 8.35
N MET A 57 29.48 -2.04 8.49
CA MET A 57 28.28 -1.47 9.10
C MET A 57 27.04 -1.66 8.21
N ALA A 58 27.15 -1.45 6.90
CA ALA A 58 26.06 -1.72 5.96
C ALA A 58 25.58 -3.18 6.07
N GLN A 59 26.51 -4.13 6.20
CA GLN A 59 26.16 -5.54 6.40
C GLN A 59 25.42 -5.78 7.70
N GLU A 60 25.88 -5.17 8.80
CA GLU A 60 25.27 -5.33 10.11
C GLU A 60 23.84 -4.78 10.14
N ALA A 61 23.62 -3.63 9.49
CA ALA A 61 22.33 -2.96 9.40
C ALA A 61 21.39 -3.53 8.32
N GLY A 62 21.85 -4.52 7.54
CA GLY A 62 21.06 -5.08 6.43
C GLY A 62 20.87 -4.11 5.26
N VAL A 63 21.72 -3.10 5.14
CA VAL A 63 21.66 -2.04 4.12
C VAL A 63 22.55 -2.40 2.94
N LYS A 64 22.06 -2.15 1.72
CA LYS A 64 22.81 -2.42 0.47
C LYS A 64 23.45 -1.18 -0.12
N HIS A 65 22.86 0.00 0.03
CA HIS A 65 23.38 1.23 -0.56
C HIS A 65 23.69 2.24 0.53
N LEU A 66 24.72 3.05 0.37
CA LEU A 66 25.07 4.10 1.32
C LEU A 66 25.27 5.43 0.61
N THR A 67 24.87 6.52 1.27
CA THR A 67 25.30 7.87 0.91
C THR A 67 26.49 8.22 1.81
N MET A 68 27.66 8.55 1.23
CA MET A 68 28.89 8.73 2.01
C MET A 68 29.16 10.21 2.23
N ALA A 69 29.17 10.62 3.50
CA ALA A 69 29.36 12.00 3.96
C ALA A 69 30.79 12.22 4.50
N PHE A 70 31.51 13.29 4.17
CA PHE A 70 31.29 14.21 3.06
C PHE A 70 32.61 14.48 2.32
N LEU A 71 32.50 14.89 1.06
CA LEU A 71 33.61 15.41 0.27
C LEU A 71 33.61 16.94 0.33
N GLN A 72 34.77 17.50 0.67
CA GLN A 72 34.98 18.94 0.73
C GLN A 72 36.43 19.28 0.39
N THR A 73 36.74 20.57 0.27
CA THR A 73 38.11 21.02 0.03
C THR A 73 38.92 21.06 1.33
N ALA A 74 40.24 20.97 1.21
CA ALA A 74 41.16 21.04 2.36
C ALA A 74 41.04 22.35 3.16
N SER A 75 40.66 23.44 2.50
CA SER A 75 40.50 24.77 3.06
C SER A 75 39.80 25.67 2.04
N SER A 76 39.14 26.74 2.50
CA SER A 76 38.57 27.74 1.60
C SER A 76 39.62 28.28 0.61
N GLY A 77 39.23 28.44 -0.66
CA GLY A 77 40.13 28.84 -1.75
C GLY A 77 40.87 27.67 -2.43
N SER A 78 40.81 26.45 -1.89
CA SER A 78 41.38 25.25 -2.51
C SER A 78 40.47 24.69 -3.61
N CYS A 79 41.07 23.97 -4.55
CA CYS A 79 40.37 23.15 -5.55
C CYS A 79 40.62 21.64 -5.36
N THR A 80 41.25 21.25 -4.25
CA THR A 80 41.55 19.83 -3.95
C THR A 80 40.45 19.25 -3.09
N VAL A 81 39.75 18.23 -3.61
CA VAL A 81 38.69 17.50 -2.90
C VAL A 81 39.29 16.34 -2.11
N LEU A 82 38.85 16.22 -0.85
CA LEU A 82 39.25 15.19 0.10
C LEU A 82 38.01 14.71 0.85
N TRP A 83 38.03 13.47 1.34
CA TRP A 83 37.03 13.06 2.33
C TRP A 83 37.26 13.87 3.60
N ASN A 84 36.21 14.50 4.11
CA ASN A 84 36.19 15.34 5.30
C ASN A 84 37.17 16.52 5.25
N GLY A 85 37.70 16.89 4.09
CA GLY A 85 38.74 17.92 3.96
C GLY A 85 40.09 17.47 4.53
N ASP A 86 40.24 16.19 4.89
CA ASP A 86 41.42 15.64 5.53
C ASP A 86 42.43 15.16 4.49
N ALA A 87 43.64 15.72 4.52
CA ALA A 87 44.72 15.36 3.61
C ALA A 87 45.17 13.90 3.72
N SER A 88 44.87 13.24 4.85
CA SER A 88 45.12 11.81 5.05
C SER A 88 44.06 10.91 4.41
N MET A 89 42.93 11.49 3.96
CA MET A 89 41.82 10.78 3.33
C MET A 89 41.59 11.27 1.88
N PRO A 90 42.56 11.10 0.97
CA PRO A 90 42.40 11.53 -0.41
C PRO A 90 41.36 10.69 -1.15
N VAL A 91 40.79 11.26 -2.21
CA VAL A 91 40.03 10.50 -3.21
C VAL A 91 40.99 9.53 -3.91
N SER A 92 41.01 8.28 -3.46
CA SER A 92 41.96 7.26 -3.92
C SER A 92 41.47 5.87 -3.54
N ASP A 93 41.96 4.83 -4.22
CA ASP A 93 41.59 3.44 -3.91
C ASP A 93 41.91 3.02 -2.46
N SER A 94 42.98 3.58 -1.88
CA SER A 94 43.37 3.33 -0.49
C SER A 94 42.37 3.86 0.54
N THR A 95 41.52 4.81 0.15
CA THR A 95 40.48 5.38 1.01
C THR A 95 39.13 4.80 0.58
N PHE A 96 38.53 3.93 1.39
CA PHE A 96 37.22 3.28 1.13
C PHE A 96 37.08 2.42 -0.14
N GLY A 97 38.07 2.36 -1.05
CA GLY A 97 37.95 1.59 -2.30
C GLY A 97 37.62 0.11 -2.08
N ALA A 98 38.22 -0.51 -1.06
CA ALA A 98 37.91 -1.90 -0.67
C ALA A 98 36.49 -2.06 -0.12
N ASP A 99 36.00 -1.12 0.68
CA ASP A 99 34.63 -1.14 1.21
C ASP A 99 33.61 -1.00 0.09
N PHE A 100 33.82 -0.07 -0.84
CA PHE A 100 32.88 0.17 -1.93
C PHE A 100 32.78 -1.05 -2.86
N ARG A 101 33.92 -1.68 -3.18
CA ARG A 101 33.92 -2.98 -3.90
C ARG A 101 33.19 -4.08 -3.13
N THR A 102 33.36 -4.11 -1.81
CA THR A 102 32.68 -5.11 -0.96
C THR A 102 31.17 -4.90 -0.95
N ILE A 103 30.70 -3.66 -0.83
CA ILE A 103 29.28 -3.30 -0.93
C ILE A 103 28.72 -3.73 -2.30
N ARG A 104 29.42 -3.41 -3.38
CA ARG A 104 29.03 -3.83 -4.74
C ARG A 104 28.97 -5.34 -4.91
N SER A 105 29.92 -6.08 -4.33
CA SER A 105 29.91 -7.55 -4.36
C SER A 105 28.68 -8.17 -3.69
N ARG A 106 27.96 -7.40 -2.86
CA ARG A 106 26.72 -7.80 -2.16
C ARG A 106 25.45 -7.28 -2.84
N GLY A 107 25.56 -6.75 -4.06
CA GLY A 107 24.44 -6.24 -4.84
C GLY A 107 23.98 -4.84 -4.41
N GLY A 108 24.90 -4.05 -3.87
CA GLY A 108 24.72 -2.66 -3.48
C GLY A 108 25.56 -1.68 -4.28
N ASP A 109 25.57 -0.41 -3.91
CA ASP A 109 26.52 0.60 -4.41
C ASP A 109 26.58 1.79 -3.44
N VAL A 110 27.39 2.79 -3.76
CA VAL A 110 27.67 3.95 -2.90
C VAL A 110 27.42 5.24 -3.67
N ILE A 111 26.85 6.22 -2.98
CA ILE A 111 26.59 7.59 -3.46
C ILE A 111 27.51 8.54 -2.67
N PRO A 112 28.66 8.96 -3.21
CA PRO A 112 29.47 9.98 -2.55
C PRO A 112 28.74 11.33 -2.50
N SER A 113 28.71 11.95 -1.33
CA SER A 113 28.06 13.25 -1.11
C SER A 113 29.10 14.35 -0.89
N PHE A 114 28.92 15.48 -1.59
CA PHE A 114 29.70 16.70 -1.44
C PHE A 114 28.96 17.70 -0.57
N GLY A 115 29.69 18.48 0.23
CA GLY A 115 29.12 19.56 1.04
C GLY A 115 28.79 19.12 2.46
N GLY A 116 27.55 19.37 2.88
CA GLY A 116 27.07 19.24 4.25
C GLY A 116 27.38 20.48 5.10
N TYR A 117 26.61 20.67 6.17
CA TYR A 117 26.60 21.88 7.00
C TYR A 117 27.99 22.49 7.27
N THR A 118 28.95 21.69 7.71
CA THR A 118 30.30 22.19 8.05
C THR A 118 31.04 22.72 6.82
N ALA A 119 30.93 22.06 5.68
CA ALA A 119 31.62 22.46 4.46
C ALA A 119 31.03 23.75 3.88
N ASP A 120 29.71 23.84 3.92
CA ASP A 120 28.94 24.96 3.41
C ASP A 120 29.13 26.20 4.30
N HIS A 121 29.11 26.02 5.62
CA HIS A 121 29.36 27.09 6.58
C HIS A 121 30.77 27.67 6.45
N ASN A 122 31.78 26.81 6.25
CA ASN A 122 33.19 27.20 6.22
C ASN A 122 33.74 27.53 4.82
N ALA A 123 32.87 27.58 3.81
CA ALA A 123 33.24 27.82 2.42
C ALA A 123 34.30 26.83 1.90
N THR A 124 34.21 25.57 2.33
CA THR A 124 35.01 24.42 1.87
C THR A 124 34.22 23.48 0.97
N GLU A 125 32.92 23.69 0.75
CA GLU A 125 32.23 23.08 -0.38
C GLU A 125 32.96 23.45 -1.68
N ILE A 126 33.10 22.50 -2.60
CA ILE A 126 34.02 22.66 -3.75
C ILE A 126 33.64 23.84 -4.63
N ALA A 127 32.36 24.07 -4.86
CA ALA A 127 31.87 25.19 -5.62
C ALA A 127 31.76 26.47 -4.79
N ASP A 128 32.05 26.50 -3.50
CA ASP A 128 32.29 27.74 -2.76
C ASP A 128 33.77 28.08 -2.66
N SER A 129 34.61 27.05 -2.55
CA SER A 129 36.05 27.14 -2.39
C SER A 129 36.80 27.39 -3.71
N CYS A 130 36.45 26.69 -4.80
CA CYS A 130 37.22 26.69 -6.05
C CYS A 130 36.56 27.53 -7.15
N THR A 131 37.16 28.64 -7.58
CA THR A 131 36.53 29.54 -8.58
C THR A 131 36.59 29.03 -10.03
N ASN A 132 37.32 27.95 -10.30
CA ASN A 132 37.50 27.41 -11.65
C ASN A 132 36.55 26.22 -11.92
N VAL A 133 35.56 26.45 -12.77
CA VAL A 133 34.55 25.45 -13.17
C VAL A 133 35.16 24.18 -13.77
N ASP A 134 36.25 24.28 -14.55
CA ASP A 134 36.91 23.10 -15.12
C ASP A 134 37.59 22.24 -14.06
N GLN A 135 38.15 22.85 -13.02
CA GLN A 135 38.74 22.12 -11.90
C GLN A 135 37.68 21.46 -11.02
N ILE A 136 36.53 22.11 -10.82
CA ILE A 136 35.38 21.49 -10.14
C ILE A 136 34.91 20.25 -10.92
N ALA A 137 34.70 20.38 -12.23
CA ALA A 137 34.26 19.27 -13.08
C ALA A 137 35.28 18.12 -13.10
N ALA A 138 36.58 18.44 -13.15
CA ALA A 138 37.65 17.44 -13.08
C ALA A 138 37.68 16.72 -11.72
N ALA A 139 37.31 17.38 -10.62
CA ALA A 139 37.22 16.74 -9.31
C ALA A 139 36.04 15.76 -9.25
N TYR A 140 34.88 16.11 -9.81
CA TYR A 140 33.74 15.19 -9.97
C TYR A 140 34.13 13.98 -10.82
N GLU A 141 34.76 14.20 -11.98
CA GLU A 141 35.25 13.14 -12.86
C GLU A 141 36.26 12.22 -12.14
N SER A 142 37.22 12.80 -11.41
CA SER A 142 38.23 12.05 -10.66
C SER A 142 37.61 11.11 -9.63
N LEU A 143 36.62 11.59 -8.88
CA LEU A 143 35.89 10.78 -7.91
C LEU A 143 35.10 9.65 -8.59
N ILE A 144 34.36 10.00 -9.65
CA ILE A 144 33.55 9.07 -10.41
C ILE A 144 34.41 7.93 -10.97
N THR A 145 35.57 8.25 -11.54
CA THR A 145 36.49 7.27 -12.14
C THR A 145 37.26 6.47 -11.09
N THR A 146 37.65 7.09 -9.98
CA THR A 146 38.37 6.42 -8.88
C THR A 146 37.51 5.34 -8.24
N TYR A 147 36.24 5.64 -7.95
CA TYR A 147 35.35 4.73 -7.23
C TYR A 147 34.35 4.01 -8.13
N ASP A 148 34.31 4.28 -9.43
CA ASP A 148 33.32 3.74 -10.37
C ASP A 148 31.87 3.90 -9.87
N VAL A 149 31.51 5.12 -9.44
CA VAL A 149 30.16 5.41 -8.91
C VAL A 149 29.19 5.89 -10.00
N PRO A 150 27.89 5.51 -9.92
CA PRO A 150 26.86 5.90 -10.89
C PRO A 150 26.12 7.20 -10.52
N ARG A 151 26.20 7.64 -9.26
CA ARG A 151 25.51 8.83 -8.75
C ARG A 151 26.42 9.64 -7.84
N LEU A 152 26.35 10.97 -7.97
CA LEU A 152 26.90 11.91 -7.00
C LEU A 152 25.76 12.62 -6.28
N ASP A 153 25.95 12.88 -5.00
CA ASP A 153 25.07 13.71 -4.19
C ASP A 153 25.72 15.07 -3.89
N MET A 154 24.90 16.11 -3.94
CA MET A 154 25.27 17.48 -3.64
C MET A 154 24.42 17.92 -2.46
N ASP A 155 24.95 17.78 -1.26
CA ASP A 155 24.31 18.18 -0.03
C ASP A 155 24.64 19.65 0.24
N ILE A 156 23.69 20.52 -0.10
CA ILE A 156 23.89 21.98 -0.13
C ILE A 156 22.99 22.63 0.90
N GLU A 157 23.63 23.28 1.86
CA GLU A 157 23.06 23.84 3.06
C GLU A 157 23.57 25.26 3.32
N ASP A 158 23.04 25.89 4.37
CA ASP A 158 23.53 27.15 4.95
C ASP A 158 23.97 28.23 3.93
N ASN A 159 25.23 28.69 4.00
CA ASN A 159 25.74 29.78 3.17
C ASN A 159 25.75 29.44 1.67
N SER A 160 25.88 28.16 1.32
CA SER A 160 25.94 27.67 -0.05
C SER A 160 24.61 27.78 -0.79
N LEU A 161 23.49 27.87 -0.05
CA LEU A 161 22.15 28.08 -0.60
C LEU A 161 21.91 29.49 -1.16
N THR A 162 22.67 30.48 -0.67
CA THR A 162 22.50 31.89 -1.07
C THR A 162 23.71 32.46 -1.80
N ASN A 163 24.81 31.70 -1.87
CA ASN A 163 25.96 32.04 -2.70
C ASN A 163 25.69 31.81 -4.19
N SER A 164 25.03 32.76 -4.85
CA SER A 164 24.69 32.69 -6.28
C SER A 164 25.88 32.36 -7.20
N ALA A 165 27.08 32.84 -6.89
CA ALA A 165 28.28 32.55 -7.67
C ALA A 165 28.78 31.11 -7.47
N GLY A 166 28.59 30.53 -6.28
CA GLY A 166 28.87 29.12 -6.00
C GLY A 166 27.88 28.19 -6.70
N ILE A 167 26.58 28.48 -6.55
CA ILE A 167 25.48 27.75 -7.23
C ILE A 167 25.72 27.67 -8.74
N ASP A 168 26.04 28.80 -9.38
CA ASP A 168 26.26 28.85 -10.82
C ASP A 168 27.50 28.04 -11.26
N ARG A 169 28.60 28.12 -10.50
CA ARG A 169 29.80 27.31 -10.78
C ARG A 169 29.52 25.81 -10.61
N ARG A 170 28.81 25.42 -9.55
CA ARG A 170 28.42 24.03 -9.27
C ARG A 170 27.64 23.45 -10.43
N ASN A 171 26.57 24.12 -10.85
CA ASN A 171 25.70 23.63 -11.93
C ASN A 171 26.41 23.61 -13.29
N LYS A 172 27.28 24.58 -13.59
CA LYS A 172 28.13 24.52 -14.80
C LYS A 172 29.11 23.34 -14.78
N ALA A 173 29.71 23.06 -13.63
CA ALA A 173 30.61 21.92 -13.47
C ALA A 173 29.86 20.57 -13.57
N ILE A 174 28.67 20.49 -12.96
CA ILE A 174 27.77 19.34 -13.10
C ILE A 174 27.43 19.09 -14.57
N LYS A 175 27.06 20.13 -15.32
CA LYS A 175 26.78 19.98 -16.75
C LYS A 175 27.98 19.43 -17.52
N LYS A 176 29.18 19.94 -17.24
CA LYS A 176 30.42 19.45 -17.87
C LYS A 176 30.69 17.97 -17.57
N VAL A 177 30.57 17.55 -16.31
CA VAL A 177 30.79 16.13 -15.96
C VAL A 177 29.69 15.22 -16.49
N GLN A 178 28.46 15.70 -16.62
CA GLN A 178 27.38 14.96 -17.29
C GLN A 178 27.66 14.77 -18.79
N ASP A 179 28.14 15.80 -19.48
CA ASP A 179 28.52 15.71 -20.90
C ASP A 179 29.69 14.75 -21.09
N TRP A 180 30.70 14.83 -20.22
CA TRP A 180 31.81 13.88 -20.19
C TRP A 180 31.31 12.45 -19.96
N ALA A 181 30.42 12.23 -18.98
CA ALA A 181 29.91 10.90 -18.67
C ALA A 181 29.16 10.31 -19.87
N ALA A 182 28.28 11.10 -20.50
CA ALA A 182 27.53 10.70 -21.68
C ALA A 182 28.46 10.37 -22.87
N ALA A 183 29.49 11.20 -23.12
CA ALA A 183 30.47 10.95 -24.17
C ALA A 183 31.30 9.67 -23.93
N ASN A 184 31.43 9.23 -22.68
CA ASN A 184 32.12 8.01 -22.28
C ASN A 184 31.16 6.83 -22.01
N GLY A 185 29.88 6.93 -22.41
CA GLY A 185 28.90 5.85 -22.27
C GLY A 185 28.51 5.53 -20.82
N ARG A 186 28.74 6.46 -19.89
CA ARG A 186 28.39 6.31 -18.46
C ARG A 186 27.06 6.99 -18.19
N GLN A 187 26.19 6.30 -17.46
CA GLN A 187 24.97 6.89 -16.92
C GLN A 187 25.26 7.51 -15.56
N LEU A 188 25.49 8.82 -15.55
CA LEU A 188 25.70 9.59 -14.32
C LEU A 188 24.37 10.20 -13.86
N GLN A 189 24.01 9.95 -12.61
CA GLN A 189 22.91 10.61 -11.92
C GLN A 189 23.44 11.68 -10.96
N ILE A 190 22.68 12.76 -10.80
CA ILE A 190 22.96 13.80 -9.81
C ILE A 190 21.77 13.91 -8.86
N SER A 191 22.03 13.75 -7.57
CA SER A 191 21.11 14.13 -6.51
C SER A 191 21.52 15.46 -5.88
N TYR A 192 20.52 16.26 -5.52
CA TYR A 192 20.68 17.40 -4.63
C TYR A 192 19.98 17.07 -3.32
N THR A 193 20.73 17.02 -2.21
CA THR A 193 20.16 17.01 -0.86
C THR A 193 20.04 18.45 -0.38
N LEU A 194 18.82 18.85 0.00
CA LEU A 194 18.49 20.25 0.25
C LEU A 194 17.59 20.38 1.49
N PRO A 195 17.79 21.42 2.31
CA PRO A 195 16.89 21.72 3.41
C PRO A 195 15.53 22.20 2.87
N THR A 196 14.48 21.86 3.62
CA THR A 196 13.09 22.13 3.23
C THR A 196 12.32 22.80 4.36
N THR A 197 11.22 23.44 4.00
CA THR A 197 10.12 23.70 4.96
C THR A 197 9.13 22.53 4.91
N THR A 198 8.16 22.51 5.81
CA THR A 198 7.02 21.58 5.77
C THR A 198 6.14 21.69 4.51
N SER A 199 6.41 22.68 3.64
CA SER A 199 5.66 22.94 2.40
C SER A 199 6.56 22.98 1.14
N GLY A 200 7.78 22.43 1.23
CA GLY A 200 8.75 22.36 0.13
C GLY A 200 9.92 23.32 0.29
N LEU A 201 10.70 23.50 -0.77
CA LEU A 201 11.95 24.26 -0.72
C LEU A 201 11.70 25.76 -0.53
N ALA A 202 12.54 26.41 0.28
CA ALA A 202 12.61 27.86 0.41
C ALA A 202 13.71 28.43 -0.50
N SER A 203 14.78 29.03 0.06
CA SER A 203 15.93 29.55 -0.69
C SER A 203 16.62 28.49 -1.55
N ALA A 204 16.61 27.22 -1.13
CA ALA A 204 17.16 26.09 -1.85
C ALA A 204 16.57 25.89 -3.26
N LEU A 205 15.37 26.42 -3.56
CA LEU A 205 14.78 26.34 -4.89
C LEU A 205 15.65 27.05 -5.96
N ASP A 206 16.45 28.05 -5.58
CA ASP A 206 17.33 28.77 -6.51
C ASP A 206 18.47 27.89 -7.04
N VAL A 207 18.90 26.87 -6.28
CA VAL A 207 19.85 25.85 -6.73
C VAL A 207 19.29 25.11 -7.95
N LEU A 208 18.02 24.70 -7.88
CA LEU A 208 17.34 23.98 -8.97
C LEU A 208 17.01 24.88 -10.15
N ARG A 209 16.59 26.12 -9.91
CA ARG A 209 16.37 27.10 -10.99
C ARG A 209 17.64 27.35 -11.79
N ASN A 210 18.77 27.48 -11.10
CA ASN A 210 20.06 27.66 -11.75
C ASN A 210 20.54 26.38 -12.46
N ALA A 211 20.23 25.19 -11.94
CA ALA A 211 20.52 23.94 -12.63
C ALA A 211 19.81 23.88 -13.99
N VAL A 212 18.51 24.21 -14.01
CA VAL A 212 17.71 24.31 -15.24
C VAL A 212 18.30 25.33 -16.21
N SER A 213 18.69 26.53 -15.75
CA SER A 213 19.24 27.56 -16.63
C SER A 213 20.60 27.20 -17.24
N ASN A 214 21.41 26.42 -16.51
CA ASN A 214 22.69 25.90 -16.99
C ASN A 214 22.57 24.56 -17.76
N GLY A 215 21.35 24.02 -17.89
CA GLY A 215 21.10 22.74 -18.54
C GLY A 215 21.66 21.54 -17.79
N ALA A 216 22.01 21.69 -16.51
CA ALA A 216 22.44 20.62 -15.64
C ALA A 216 21.22 19.77 -15.28
N LYS A 217 21.28 18.47 -15.57
CA LYS A 217 20.19 17.54 -15.26
C LYS A 217 20.21 17.21 -13.78
N VAL A 218 19.09 17.39 -13.09
CA VAL A 218 18.89 16.91 -11.72
C VAL A 218 18.04 15.64 -11.79
N ASP A 219 18.56 14.53 -11.27
CA ASP A 219 17.86 13.24 -11.28
C ASP A 219 17.04 13.04 -10.01
N VAL A 220 17.56 13.49 -8.87
CA VAL A 220 16.88 13.41 -7.56
C VAL A 220 17.00 14.74 -6.82
N VAL A 221 15.89 15.20 -6.25
CA VAL A 221 15.85 16.26 -5.24
C VAL A 221 15.45 15.61 -3.92
N ASN A 222 16.44 15.42 -3.06
CA ASN A 222 16.34 14.74 -1.79
C ASN A 222 16.11 15.78 -0.68
N LEU A 223 14.92 15.81 -0.09
CA LEU A 223 14.59 16.77 0.95
C LEU A 223 15.10 16.28 2.31
N MET A 224 15.79 17.14 3.06
CA MET A 224 16.01 16.93 4.49
C MET A 224 14.76 17.35 5.24
N THR A 225 13.96 16.39 5.68
CA THR A 225 12.65 16.60 6.32
C THR A 225 12.76 16.57 7.84
N PHE A 226 13.71 17.35 8.35
CA PHE A 226 14.02 17.56 9.77
C PHE A 226 14.70 18.93 9.91
N ASP A 227 14.91 19.38 11.14
CA ASP A 227 15.53 20.67 11.46
C ASP A 227 14.81 21.86 10.81
N TYR A 228 13.48 21.93 10.96
CA TYR A 228 12.67 23.01 10.40
C TYR A 228 12.96 24.38 11.07
N TYR A 229 13.44 24.37 12.32
CA TYR A 229 13.84 25.56 13.11
C TYR A 229 12.79 26.69 13.14
N ASP A 230 11.50 26.35 13.01
CA ASP A 230 10.38 27.31 12.94
C ASP A 230 9.70 27.55 14.30
N ASN A 231 10.26 27.00 15.37
CA ASN A 231 9.73 27.02 16.74
C ASN A 231 8.35 26.34 16.91
N ALA A 232 8.02 25.38 16.05
CA ALA A 232 6.81 24.57 16.18
C ALA A 232 7.11 23.15 16.66
N THR A 233 6.06 22.45 17.09
CA THR A 233 6.09 20.99 17.26
C THR A 233 5.59 20.37 15.96
N HIS A 234 6.31 19.37 15.46
CA HIS A 234 6.06 18.80 14.15
C HIS A 234 5.53 17.37 14.24
N ASN A 235 4.75 16.99 13.25
CA ASN A 235 4.38 15.61 12.99
C ASN A 235 5.24 15.16 11.81
N MET A 236 6.42 14.64 12.10
CA MET A 236 7.46 14.42 11.10
C MET A 236 6.97 13.63 9.89
N ALA A 237 6.20 12.55 10.08
CA ALA A 237 5.65 11.80 8.95
C ALA A 237 4.66 12.60 8.10
N GLN A 238 3.85 13.47 8.69
CA GLN A 238 2.96 14.35 7.95
C GLN A 238 3.75 15.45 7.23
N ASP A 239 4.71 16.06 7.91
CA ASP A 239 5.51 17.17 7.41
C ASP A 239 6.42 16.74 6.25
N THR A 240 6.99 15.53 6.30
CA THR A 240 7.66 14.88 5.16
C THR A 240 6.74 14.82 3.93
N GLN A 241 5.49 14.39 4.11
CA GLN A 241 4.54 14.21 3.01
C GLN A 241 4.14 15.54 2.38
N THR A 242 3.89 16.56 3.21
CA THR A 242 3.51 17.90 2.74
C THR A 242 4.69 18.62 2.11
N ALA A 243 5.90 18.49 2.67
CA ALA A 243 7.12 19.04 2.09
C ALA A 243 7.38 18.48 0.69
N ALA A 244 7.28 17.16 0.55
CA ALA A 244 7.45 16.48 -0.74
C ALA A 244 6.36 16.86 -1.76
N ALA A 245 5.10 17.00 -1.33
CA ALA A 245 4.04 17.48 -2.23
C ALA A 245 4.27 18.94 -2.69
N GLY A 246 4.78 19.78 -1.79
CA GLY A 246 5.23 21.14 -2.11
C GLY A 246 6.37 21.15 -3.13
N LEU A 247 7.40 20.33 -2.91
CA LEU A 247 8.49 20.15 -3.87
C LEU A 247 7.97 19.72 -5.24
N VAL A 248 7.06 18.75 -5.31
CA VAL A 248 6.53 18.29 -6.61
C VAL A 248 5.81 19.41 -7.35
N SER A 249 5.10 20.30 -6.65
CA SER A 249 4.50 21.49 -7.25
C SER A 249 5.55 22.47 -7.79
N GLN A 250 6.67 22.63 -7.07
CA GLN A 250 7.81 23.43 -7.51
C GLN A 250 8.51 22.80 -8.74
N LEU A 251 8.71 21.47 -8.72
CA LEU A 251 9.28 20.72 -9.84
C LEU A 251 8.39 20.78 -11.08
N ALA A 252 7.07 20.74 -10.94
CA ALA A 252 6.14 20.91 -12.06
C ALA A 252 6.31 22.28 -12.75
N SER A 253 6.65 23.31 -11.98
CA SER A 253 6.95 24.65 -12.53
C SER A 253 8.30 24.70 -13.25
N LEU A 254 9.29 23.95 -12.77
CA LEU A 254 10.64 23.88 -13.37
C LEU A 254 10.69 22.96 -14.59
N TYR A 255 9.88 21.92 -14.62
CA TYR A 255 9.87 20.86 -15.63
C TYR A 255 8.44 20.60 -16.15
N PRO A 256 7.84 21.56 -16.89
CA PRO A 256 6.43 21.50 -17.29
C PRO A 256 6.09 20.31 -18.22
N ASP A 257 7.09 19.71 -18.85
CA ASP A 257 6.92 18.56 -19.75
C ASP A 257 6.91 17.20 -19.03
N LYS A 258 7.18 17.15 -17.71
CA LYS A 258 7.20 15.91 -16.94
C LYS A 258 5.80 15.54 -16.43
N THR A 259 5.50 14.24 -16.45
CA THR A 259 4.28 13.72 -15.82
C THR A 259 4.39 13.76 -14.30
N GLN A 260 3.25 13.67 -13.61
CA GLN A 260 3.20 13.58 -12.16
C GLN A 260 4.04 12.43 -11.60
N GLU A 261 4.02 11.27 -12.27
CA GLU A 261 4.83 10.09 -11.90
C GLU A 261 6.33 10.38 -12.06
N GLN A 262 6.73 11.05 -13.15
CA GLN A 262 8.12 11.44 -13.36
C GLN A 262 8.59 12.47 -12.33
N LEU A 263 7.72 13.39 -11.91
CA LEU A 263 8.02 14.37 -10.87
C LEU A 263 8.19 13.69 -9.51
N TRP A 264 7.30 12.77 -9.14
CA TRP A 264 7.46 11.97 -7.92
C TRP A 264 8.71 11.10 -7.99
N GLY A 265 9.03 10.51 -9.14
CA GLY A 265 10.26 9.75 -9.37
C GLY A 265 11.55 10.57 -9.33
N MET A 266 11.46 11.90 -9.17
CA MET A 266 12.59 12.78 -8.86
C MET A 266 12.70 13.10 -7.36
N VAL A 267 11.71 12.77 -6.53
CA VAL A 267 11.72 13.10 -5.10
C VAL A 267 12.58 12.09 -4.34
N GLY A 268 13.43 12.57 -3.44
CA GLY A 268 13.96 11.81 -2.32
C GLY A 268 13.56 12.46 -1.00
N VAL A 269 13.55 11.70 0.08
CA VAL A 269 13.45 12.24 1.45
C VAL A 269 14.51 11.62 2.35
N THR A 270 15.14 12.46 3.15
CA THR A 270 16.11 12.13 4.19
C THR A 270 15.55 12.54 5.52
N GLU A 271 15.33 11.55 6.38
CA GLU A 271 14.84 11.76 7.74
C GLU A 271 16.01 11.85 8.73
N MET A 272 15.78 12.35 9.94
CA MET A 272 16.76 12.24 11.02
C MET A 272 16.18 11.34 12.12
N PRO A 273 16.63 10.08 12.28
CA PRO A 273 15.98 9.14 13.18
C PRO A 273 16.03 9.60 14.64
N GLY A 274 14.88 9.55 15.31
CA GLY A 274 14.74 10.04 16.69
C GLY A 274 14.77 11.56 16.79
N ILE A 275 15.39 12.10 17.83
CA ILE A 275 15.43 13.53 18.11
C ILE A 275 16.47 14.21 17.20
N ASP A 276 16.08 15.29 16.53
CA ASP A 276 16.97 16.07 15.67
C ASP A 276 17.68 17.23 16.41
N ASP A 277 18.32 18.13 15.67
CA ASP A 277 19.10 19.24 16.21
C ASP A 277 18.22 20.35 16.78
N PHE A 278 16.97 20.48 16.33
CA PHE A 278 15.99 21.37 16.96
C PHE A 278 15.55 20.85 18.34
N GLY A 279 15.45 19.52 18.49
CA GLY A 279 15.20 18.84 19.75
C GLY A 279 13.84 18.16 19.80
N ALA A 280 13.36 17.78 20.99
CA ALA A 280 12.22 16.85 21.13
C ALA A 280 10.87 17.31 20.53
N ALA A 281 10.78 18.55 20.04
CA ALA A 281 9.63 19.04 19.27
C ALA A 281 9.62 18.50 17.82
N GLU A 282 10.78 18.06 17.32
CA GLU A 282 10.98 17.37 16.06
C GLU A 282 11.60 16.00 16.39
N THR A 283 10.78 14.96 16.39
CA THR A 283 11.22 13.60 16.73
C THR A 283 10.65 12.63 15.71
N PHE A 284 11.52 12.09 14.85
CA PHE A 284 11.15 11.07 13.88
C PHE A 284 11.09 9.71 14.56
N THR A 285 9.87 9.25 14.87
CA THR A 285 9.65 8.03 15.64
C THR A 285 9.71 6.76 14.79
N THR A 286 9.75 5.61 15.45
CA THR A 286 9.62 4.30 14.79
C THR A 286 8.29 4.10 14.07
N ALA A 287 7.23 4.80 14.50
CA ALA A 287 5.93 4.81 13.82
C ALA A 287 5.92 5.70 12.57
N ASP A 288 6.65 6.82 12.62
CA ASP A 288 6.82 7.72 11.48
C ASP A 288 7.56 7.02 10.34
N ALA A 289 8.61 6.25 10.66
CA ALA A 289 9.33 5.44 9.68
C ALA A 289 8.41 4.51 8.88
N VAL A 290 7.51 3.79 9.55
CA VAL A 290 6.56 2.90 8.86
C VAL A 290 5.59 3.70 7.98
N THR A 291 5.16 4.88 8.46
CA THR A 291 4.25 5.76 7.71
C THR A 291 4.91 6.32 6.46
N VAL A 292 6.11 6.89 6.59
CA VAL A 292 6.90 7.45 5.49
C VAL A 292 7.27 6.37 4.47
N TYR A 293 7.70 5.19 4.92
CA TYR A 293 7.99 4.07 4.02
C TYR A 293 6.80 3.74 3.12
N ASN A 294 5.63 3.51 3.73
CA ASN A 294 4.42 3.13 2.99
C ASN A 294 3.98 4.22 2.02
N TRP A 295 4.05 5.48 2.46
CA TRP A 295 3.77 6.63 1.62
C TRP A 295 4.75 6.72 0.44
N ALA A 296 6.06 6.60 0.69
CA ALA A 296 7.11 6.67 -0.32
C ALA A 296 6.93 5.61 -1.40
N VAL A 297 6.62 4.36 -1.01
CA VAL A 297 6.25 3.29 -1.93
C VAL A 297 5.01 3.64 -2.74
N SER A 298 3.95 4.15 -2.09
CA SER A 298 2.70 4.51 -2.76
C SER A 298 2.84 5.64 -3.79
N LYS A 299 3.79 6.57 -3.57
CA LYS A 299 4.08 7.68 -4.47
C LYS A 299 5.10 7.33 -5.55
N GLY A 300 5.88 6.27 -5.35
CA GLY A 300 6.96 5.88 -6.25
C GLY A 300 8.11 6.89 -6.24
N ILE A 301 8.46 7.44 -5.07
CA ILE A 301 9.59 8.38 -4.96
C ILE A 301 10.92 7.69 -5.29
N ASN A 302 11.95 8.44 -5.68
CA ASN A 302 13.25 7.87 -6.03
C ASN A 302 14.01 7.30 -4.83
N MET A 303 14.02 8.03 -3.72
CA MET A 303 14.99 7.80 -2.66
C MET A 303 14.37 7.92 -1.27
N LEU A 304 14.67 6.94 -0.43
CA LEU A 304 14.61 7.08 1.02
C LEU A 304 16.05 7.14 1.53
N SER A 305 16.29 7.98 2.52
CA SER A 305 17.55 8.07 3.23
C SER A 305 17.27 8.52 4.66
N PHE A 306 18.32 8.53 5.49
CA PHE A 306 18.28 9.22 6.76
C PHE A 306 19.68 9.63 7.22
N TRP A 307 19.75 10.63 8.09
CA TRP A 307 20.93 11.08 8.82
C TRP A 307 20.94 10.52 10.25
N ALA A 308 21.75 9.53 10.59
CA ALA A 308 22.70 8.76 9.78
C ALA A 308 22.74 7.32 10.29
N LEU A 309 23.36 6.39 9.55
CA LEU A 309 23.43 4.97 9.87
C LEU A 309 23.92 4.74 11.30
N GLN A 310 24.98 5.44 11.70
CA GLN A 310 25.57 5.43 13.02
C GLN A 310 24.58 5.69 14.16
N ARG A 311 23.52 6.50 13.91
CA ARG A 311 22.51 6.90 14.89
C ARG A 311 21.47 5.81 15.15
N ASP A 312 21.31 4.83 14.26
CA ASP A 312 20.24 3.84 14.28
C ASP A 312 20.51 2.67 15.25
N ASN A 313 20.59 2.98 16.56
CA ASN A 313 20.93 1.99 17.57
C ASN A 313 20.12 2.07 18.88
N GLY A 314 19.23 3.05 19.02
CA GLY A 314 18.32 3.17 20.17
C GLY A 314 18.97 3.56 21.50
N SER A 315 20.24 3.97 21.47
CA SER A 315 20.94 4.46 22.67
C SER A 315 20.64 5.94 22.94
N CYS A 316 21.11 6.44 24.09
CA CYS A 316 20.94 7.79 24.59
C CYS A 316 19.49 8.36 24.71
N PRO A 317 18.47 7.61 25.19
CA PRO A 317 17.11 8.14 25.28
C PRO A 317 17.01 9.48 26.03
N GLY A 318 16.35 10.46 25.42
CA GLY A 318 16.11 11.78 25.99
C GLY A 318 17.22 12.81 25.78
N THR A 319 18.32 12.45 25.09
CA THR A 319 19.29 13.43 24.60
C THR A 319 18.90 13.93 23.21
N GLY A 320 19.20 15.19 22.89
CA GLY A 320 19.03 15.73 21.53
C GLY A 320 19.93 15.06 20.50
N ALA A 321 20.01 15.61 19.28
CA ALA A 321 20.86 15.11 18.21
C ALA A 321 22.29 14.76 18.68
N GLN A 322 22.75 13.60 18.22
CA GLN A 322 24.10 13.06 18.41
C GLN A 322 24.48 12.26 17.17
N ASP A 323 25.75 12.29 16.77
CA ASP A 323 26.32 11.47 15.69
C ASP A 323 26.16 9.96 15.94
N THR A 324 26.17 9.57 17.22
CA THR A 324 26.28 8.16 17.61
C THR A 324 24.99 7.54 18.11
N CYS A 325 23.88 8.28 18.15
CA CYS A 325 22.61 7.75 18.65
C CYS A 325 21.40 8.63 18.28
N SER A 326 20.22 8.01 18.28
CA SER A 326 18.95 8.64 17.87
C SER A 326 18.24 9.42 18.97
N GLY A 327 18.63 9.28 20.24
CA GLY A 327 17.96 9.98 21.34
C GLY A 327 16.62 9.38 21.75
N ILE A 328 16.20 8.24 21.17
CA ILE A 328 14.95 7.54 21.51
C ILE A 328 15.18 6.05 21.78
N PRO A 329 14.32 5.38 22.58
CA PRO A 329 14.35 3.93 22.68
C PRO A 329 13.89 3.28 21.37
N GLN A 330 14.74 2.45 20.76
CA GLN A 330 14.39 1.61 19.60
C GLN A 330 15.25 0.34 19.58
N ASP A 331 14.87 -0.64 18.76
CA ASP A 331 15.77 -1.76 18.47
C ASP A 331 16.94 -1.31 17.59
N LYS A 332 18.11 -1.94 17.76
CA LYS A 332 19.25 -1.65 16.89
C LYS A 332 18.89 -1.89 15.43
N TRP A 333 19.24 -0.93 14.56
CA TRP A 333 18.95 -0.95 13.13
C TRP A 333 17.46 -0.89 12.75
N TYR A 334 16.57 -0.46 13.65
CA TYR A 334 15.13 -0.44 13.38
C TYR A 334 14.78 0.36 12.11
N PHE A 335 15.33 1.56 11.95
CA PHE A 335 15.02 2.42 10.81
C PHE A 335 15.60 1.84 9.52
N SER A 336 16.83 1.31 9.59
CA SER A 336 17.50 0.60 8.50
C SER A 336 16.67 -0.58 8.00
N HIS A 337 16.21 -1.45 8.92
CA HIS A 337 15.37 -2.60 8.58
C HIS A 337 14.01 -2.18 8.01
N THR A 338 13.45 -1.06 8.49
CA THR A 338 12.17 -0.53 8.00
C THR A 338 12.29 -0.04 6.55
N PHE A 339 13.37 0.68 6.20
CA PHE A 339 13.55 1.24 4.86
C PHE A 339 14.27 0.33 3.86
N ALA A 340 15.05 -0.66 4.31
CA ALA A 340 15.79 -1.58 3.45
C ALA A 340 14.99 -2.21 2.29
N PRO A 341 13.72 -2.64 2.47
CA PRO A 341 12.91 -3.21 1.39
C PRO A 341 12.62 -2.24 0.24
N PHE A 342 12.75 -0.92 0.44
CA PHE A 342 12.44 0.10 -0.56
C PHE A 342 13.23 -0.10 -1.85
N THR A 343 14.49 -0.52 -1.74
CA THR A 343 15.37 -0.74 -2.91
C THR A 343 14.93 -1.93 -3.78
N GLY A 344 14.17 -2.87 -3.22
CA GLY A 344 13.71 -4.06 -3.93
C GLY A 344 12.38 -3.88 -4.66
N GLY A 345 11.75 -2.69 -4.58
CA GLY A 345 10.39 -2.45 -5.09
C GLY A 345 9.34 -3.41 -4.51
N THR A 346 9.66 -4.09 -3.41
CA THR A 346 8.75 -5.02 -2.73
C THR A 346 8.07 -4.21 -1.64
N PRO A 347 6.77 -3.90 -1.76
CA PRO A 347 6.06 -3.24 -0.68
C PRO A 347 6.15 -4.12 0.56
N VAL A 348 6.67 -3.59 1.67
CA VAL A 348 6.25 -4.13 2.98
C VAL A 348 4.74 -3.92 3.01
N PRO A 349 3.93 -4.95 3.30
CA PRO A 349 2.51 -4.76 3.47
C PRO A 349 2.31 -3.67 4.54
N GLY A 350 1.47 -2.68 4.25
CA GLY A 350 1.14 -1.63 5.22
C GLY A 350 0.68 -2.21 6.55
N ASN A 351 0.55 -1.38 7.59
CA ASN A 351 -0.05 -1.84 8.85
C ASN A 351 -1.40 -2.50 8.55
N ASP A 352 -1.54 -3.74 8.98
CA ASP A 352 -2.71 -4.53 8.70
C ASP A 352 -3.10 -5.35 9.92
N PHE A 353 -4.38 -5.68 9.98
CA PHE A 353 -4.94 -6.47 11.07
C PHE A 353 -6.00 -7.44 10.57
N SER A 354 -6.40 -8.37 11.42
CA SER A 354 -7.54 -9.25 11.17
C SER A 354 -8.63 -9.01 12.21
N VAL A 355 -9.87 -9.37 11.87
CA VAL A 355 -11.01 -9.40 12.79
C VAL A 355 -11.59 -10.81 12.77
N THR A 356 -11.86 -11.38 13.93
CA THR A 356 -12.49 -12.70 14.07
C THR A 356 -13.53 -12.69 15.18
N ALA A 357 -14.52 -13.58 15.09
CA ALA A 357 -15.54 -13.79 16.11
C ALA A 357 -15.48 -15.22 16.66
N SER A 358 -15.52 -15.38 17.99
CA SER A 358 -15.51 -16.68 18.64
C SER A 358 -16.51 -16.75 19.80
N PRO A 359 -17.48 -17.68 19.79
CA PRO A 359 -17.80 -18.55 18.65
C PRO A 359 -18.26 -17.73 17.42
N ALA A 360 -18.16 -18.30 16.22
CA ALA A 360 -18.62 -17.63 14.98
C ALA A 360 -20.15 -17.71 14.79
N SER A 361 -20.86 -18.40 15.68
CA SER A 361 -22.32 -18.53 15.64
C SER A 361 -22.89 -18.82 17.02
N ALA A 362 -24.18 -18.55 17.20
CA ALA A 362 -24.97 -19.02 18.34
C ALA A 362 -26.44 -19.19 17.96
N SER A 363 -27.15 -20.00 18.75
CA SER A 363 -28.59 -20.20 18.66
C SER A 363 -29.29 -19.69 19.91
N VAL A 364 -30.38 -18.95 19.74
CA VAL A 364 -31.19 -18.41 20.84
C VAL A 364 -32.67 -18.57 20.53
N ASP A 365 -33.51 -18.72 21.55
CA ASP A 365 -34.96 -18.60 21.38
C ASP A 365 -35.35 -17.11 21.29
N PRO A 366 -36.52 -16.77 20.69
CA PRO A 366 -37.04 -15.40 20.75
C PRO A 366 -37.13 -14.89 22.19
N GLY A 367 -36.57 -13.70 22.46
CA GLY A 367 -36.44 -13.16 23.81
C GLY A 367 -35.14 -13.55 24.53
N GLY A 368 -34.33 -14.42 23.92
CA GLY A 368 -33.04 -14.88 24.43
C GLY A 368 -31.88 -13.95 24.10
N SER A 369 -30.69 -14.33 24.59
CA SER A 369 -29.44 -13.61 24.39
C SER A 369 -28.27 -14.54 24.10
N ALA A 370 -27.25 -14.01 23.44
CA ALA A 370 -26.00 -14.68 23.16
C ALA A 370 -24.82 -13.71 23.39
N THR A 371 -23.66 -14.27 23.73
CA THR A 371 -22.41 -13.52 23.84
C THR A 371 -21.32 -14.16 23.00
N GLY A 372 -20.32 -13.37 22.63
CA GLY A 372 -19.13 -13.83 21.92
C GLY A 372 -17.96 -12.90 22.15
N LYS A 373 -16.80 -13.27 21.62
CA LYS A 373 -15.58 -12.49 21.63
C LYS A 373 -15.23 -12.05 20.23
N VAL A 374 -14.94 -10.77 20.04
CA VAL A 374 -14.33 -10.22 18.83
C VAL A 374 -12.84 -10.06 19.10
N ALA A 375 -12.00 -10.79 18.39
CA ALA A 375 -10.55 -10.69 18.52
C ALA A 375 -9.94 -10.00 17.30
N THR A 376 -8.94 -9.18 17.56
CA THR A 376 -8.10 -8.58 16.52
C THR A 376 -6.69 -9.14 16.62
N ALA A 377 -5.96 -9.20 15.50
CA ALA A 377 -4.54 -9.54 15.49
C ALA A 377 -3.81 -8.73 14.42
N VAL A 378 -2.57 -8.34 14.69
CA VAL A 378 -1.69 -7.71 13.71
C VAL A 378 -1.32 -8.74 12.64
N THR A 379 -1.59 -8.43 11.37
CA THR A 379 -1.22 -9.27 10.23
C THR A 379 0.03 -8.76 9.52
N SER A 380 0.28 -7.45 9.58
CA SER A 380 1.56 -6.82 9.19
C SER A 380 1.75 -5.46 9.86
N GLY A 381 2.99 -5.00 9.98
CA GLY A 381 3.31 -3.69 10.54
C GLY A 381 3.09 -3.58 12.05
N THR A 382 2.68 -2.39 12.52
CA THR A 382 2.48 -2.08 13.94
C THR A 382 1.01 -2.14 14.37
N ALA A 383 0.78 -2.40 15.65
CA ALA A 383 -0.57 -2.51 16.20
C ALA A 383 -1.29 -1.14 16.24
N GLN A 384 -2.38 -1.02 15.45
CA GLN A 384 -3.19 0.20 15.33
C GLN A 384 -4.43 0.20 16.23
N GLN A 385 -5.02 1.38 16.48
CA GLN A 385 -6.32 1.50 17.15
C GLN A 385 -7.44 1.11 16.17
N VAL A 386 -8.16 0.03 16.47
CA VAL A 386 -9.24 -0.53 15.65
C VAL A 386 -10.58 -0.14 16.25
N SER A 387 -11.39 0.63 15.52
CA SER A 387 -12.79 0.91 15.85
C SER A 387 -13.68 -0.24 15.38
N LEU A 388 -14.51 -0.77 16.26
CA LEU A 388 -15.36 -1.94 16.03
C LEU A 388 -16.84 -1.55 15.93
N SER A 389 -17.56 -2.13 14.98
CA SER A 389 -19.01 -1.95 14.81
C SER A 389 -19.69 -3.24 14.36
N VAL A 390 -21.00 -3.34 14.53
CA VAL A 390 -21.82 -4.49 14.11
C VAL A 390 -23.00 -4.00 13.28
N SER A 391 -23.30 -4.69 12.18
CA SER A 391 -24.43 -4.40 11.29
C SER A 391 -25.13 -5.69 10.84
N GLY A 392 -26.29 -5.56 10.21
CA GLY A 392 -27.07 -6.70 9.68
C GLY A 392 -28.08 -7.31 10.67
N ALA A 393 -28.28 -6.71 11.84
CA ALA A 393 -29.29 -7.16 12.80
C ALA A 393 -30.72 -6.94 12.26
N PRO A 394 -31.59 -7.97 12.26
CA PRO A 394 -32.99 -7.83 11.84
C PRO A 394 -33.83 -7.12 12.92
N GLY A 395 -35.08 -6.79 12.59
CA GLY A 395 -36.04 -6.25 13.56
C GLY A 395 -36.18 -7.15 14.79
N GLY A 396 -36.04 -6.57 15.99
CA GLY A 396 -36.09 -7.30 17.26
C GLY A 396 -34.74 -7.82 17.76
N VAL A 397 -33.64 -7.66 17.01
CA VAL A 397 -32.27 -8.03 17.45
C VAL A 397 -31.45 -6.78 17.75
N THR A 398 -30.77 -6.76 18.88
CA THR A 398 -29.77 -5.75 19.23
C THR A 398 -28.41 -6.43 19.39
N ALA A 399 -27.40 -5.96 18.66
CA ALA A 399 -26.02 -6.47 18.73
C ALA A 399 -25.03 -5.33 19.00
N THR A 400 -24.18 -5.48 20.01
CA THR A 400 -23.22 -4.45 20.43
C THR A 400 -21.84 -5.04 20.73
N VAL A 401 -20.80 -4.22 20.56
CA VAL A 401 -19.40 -4.56 20.90
C VAL A 401 -18.86 -3.61 21.97
N SER A 402 -18.22 -4.15 23.00
CA SER A 402 -17.63 -3.35 24.09
C SER A 402 -16.29 -3.93 24.55
N PRO A 403 -15.20 -3.12 24.57
CA PRO A 403 -15.14 -1.73 24.12
C PRO A 403 -15.34 -1.58 22.60
N ALA A 404 -15.80 -0.41 22.17
CA ALA A 404 -16.02 -0.12 20.74
C ALA A 404 -14.73 0.22 19.98
N ALA A 405 -13.59 0.29 20.67
CA ALA A 405 -12.27 0.39 20.05
C ALA A 405 -11.23 -0.37 20.89
N VAL A 406 -10.31 -1.07 20.22
CA VAL A 406 -9.25 -1.88 20.82
C VAL A 406 -7.93 -1.66 20.07
N LYS A 407 -6.78 -1.91 20.71
CA LYS A 407 -5.51 -1.95 19.96
C LYS A 407 -5.39 -3.30 19.25
N ALA A 408 -4.89 -3.32 18.01
CA ALA A 408 -4.75 -4.57 17.25
C ALA A 408 -3.91 -5.60 18.03
N GLY A 409 -4.46 -6.81 18.22
CA GLY A 409 -3.93 -7.83 19.15
C GLY A 409 -4.78 -8.00 20.41
N GLU A 410 -5.67 -7.05 20.71
CA GLU A 410 -6.63 -7.12 21.80
C GLU A 410 -8.02 -7.57 21.32
N SER A 411 -8.98 -7.59 22.23
CA SER A 411 -10.32 -8.13 21.99
C SER A 411 -11.42 -7.36 22.69
N ALA A 412 -12.64 -7.45 22.15
CA ALA A 412 -13.87 -6.90 22.70
C ALA A 412 -14.95 -7.98 22.89
N ASN A 413 -15.94 -7.70 23.73
CA ASN A 413 -17.10 -8.57 23.94
C ASN A 413 -18.24 -8.20 22.98
N LEU A 414 -18.78 -9.19 22.28
CA LEU A 414 -20.02 -9.11 21.49
C LEU A 414 -21.20 -9.52 22.36
N SER A 415 -22.21 -8.67 22.46
CA SER A 415 -23.48 -8.94 23.16
C SER A 415 -24.64 -8.88 22.18
N ILE A 416 -25.48 -9.92 22.17
CA ILE A 416 -26.67 -10.01 21.31
C ILE A 416 -27.89 -10.27 22.19
N THR A 417 -28.93 -9.48 22.01
CA THR A 417 -30.24 -9.72 22.62
C THR A 417 -31.33 -9.75 21.56
N THR A 418 -32.32 -10.60 21.78
CA THR A 418 -33.51 -10.70 20.92
C THR A 418 -34.75 -10.35 21.73
N THR A 419 -35.76 -9.79 21.07
CA THR A 419 -37.09 -9.61 21.65
C THR A 419 -37.94 -10.86 21.45
N ALA A 420 -39.03 -11.02 22.22
CA ALA A 420 -39.99 -12.10 22.01
C ALA A 420 -40.67 -12.07 20.61
N ALA A 421 -40.64 -10.93 19.92
CA ALA A 421 -41.21 -10.76 18.58
C ALA A 421 -40.21 -11.07 17.45
N THR A 422 -38.96 -11.41 17.79
CA THR A 422 -37.92 -11.73 16.82
C THR A 422 -38.29 -12.98 16.05
N GLN A 423 -38.29 -12.89 14.72
CA GLN A 423 -38.69 -14.00 13.87
C GLN A 423 -37.64 -15.12 13.90
N PRO A 424 -38.06 -16.40 13.88
CA PRO A 424 -37.12 -17.51 13.72
C PRO A 424 -36.45 -17.46 12.35
N GLY A 425 -35.14 -17.66 12.32
CA GLY A 425 -34.34 -17.53 11.10
C GLY A 425 -32.85 -17.51 11.37
N VAL A 426 -32.08 -17.50 10.29
CA VAL A 426 -30.61 -17.41 10.32
C VAL A 426 -30.21 -16.02 9.84
N TYR A 427 -29.54 -15.26 10.71
CA TYR A 427 -29.17 -13.88 10.50
C TYR A 427 -27.65 -13.71 10.51
N PRO A 428 -27.02 -13.43 9.36
CA PRO A 428 -25.60 -13.08 9.33
C PRO A 428 -25.40 -11.66 9.84
N LEU A 429 -24.71 -11.52 10.97
CA LEU A 429 -24.26 -10.24 11.50
C LEU A 429 -22.83 -9.97 10.99
N THR A 430 -22.58 -8.76 10.51
CA THR A 430 -21.24 -8.34 10.04
C THR A 430 -20.58 -7.47 11.10
N ILE A 431 -19.46 -7.95 11.62
CA ILE A 431 -18.59 -7.21 12.53
C ILE A 431 -17.51 -6.55 11.68
N THR A 432 -17.37 -5.24 11.78
CA THR A 432 -16.37 -4.45 11.02
C THR A 432 -15.39 -3.82 11.97
N GLY A 433 -14.09 -4.06 11.74
CA GLY A 433 -13.01 -3.29 12.32
C GLY A 433 -12.46 -2.30 11.31
N SER A 434 -12.25 -1.05 11.73
CA SER A 434 -11.72 0.03 10.87
C SER A 434 -10.63 0.82 11.61
N VAL A 435 -9.60 1.21 10.87
CA VAL A 435 -8.55 2.11 11.36
C VAL A 435 -8.68 3.47 10.68
N ALA A 436 -8.47 4.57 11.41
CA ALA A 436 -8.52 5.92 10.85
C ALA A 436 -7.43 6.09 9.77
N GLY A 437 -7.83 6.48 8.56
CA GLY A 437 -6.91 6.62 7.42
C GLY A 437 -6.36 5.30 6.86
N GLY A 438 -6.86 4.15 7.33
CA GLY A 438 -6.41 2.80 6.93
C GLY A 438 -7.52 1.92 6.33
N GLY A 439 -7.22 0.64 6.14
CA GLY A 439 -8.17 -0.37 5.66
C GLY A 439 -9.19 -0.82 6.71
N SER A 440 -10.16 -1.64 6.28
CA SER A 440 -11.13 -2.29 7.17
C SER A 440 -11.21 -3.78 6.89
N HIS A 441 -11.52 -4.55 7.94
CA HIS A 441 -11.69 -6.00 7.88
C HIS A 441 -12.98 -6.41 8.55
N THR A 442 -13.55 -7.53 8.11
CA THR A 442 -14.83 -8.01 8.60
C THR A 442 -14.75 -9.45 9.11
N ALA A 443 -15.61 -9.75 10.08
CA ALA A 443 -15.93 -11.10 10.49
C ALA A 443 -17.45 -11.29 10.47
N THR A 444 -17.91 -12.47 10.04
CA THR A 444 -19.33 -12.82 10.10
C THR A 444 -19.63 -13.60 11.37
N TYR A 445 -20.66 -13.18 12.09
CA TYR A 445 -21.25 -13.93 13.19
C TYR A 445 -22.65 -14.38 12.80
N THR A 446 -22.92 -15.69 12.82
CA THR A 446 -24.21 -16.25 12.41
C THR A 446 -25.12 -16.43 13.63
N LEU A 447 -26.16 -15.61 13.74
CA LEU A 447 -27.19 -15.77 14.77
C LEU A 447 -28.33 -16.64 14.23
N THR A 448 -28.63 -17.74 14.91
CA THR A 448 -29.85 -18.52 14.67
C THR A 448 -30.87 -18.19 15.74
N VAL A 449 -32.05 -17.72 15.33
CA VAL A 449 -33.21 -17.60 16.21
C VAL A 449 -34.04 -18.86 16.03
N ASN A 450 -34.10 -19.66 17.08
CA ASN A 450 -34.78 -20.95 17.11
C ASN A 450 -36.28 -20.80 16.89
N GLY A 451 -36.88 -21.86 16.36
CA GLY A 451 -38.28 -21.94 15.98
C GLY A 451 -38.43 -22.32 14.52
N THR A 452 -39.62 -22.74 14.13
CA THR A 452 -39.94 -22.97 12.71
C THR A 452 -40.09 -21.61 12.04
N SER A 453 -39.16 -21.25 11.16
CA SER A 453 -39.28 -20.07 10.31
C SER A 453 -40.60 -20.17 9.51
N PRO A 454 -41.53 -19.19 9.59
CA PRO A 454 -42.65 -19.13 8.67
C PRO A 454 -42.12 -18.55 7.35
N THR A 455 -41.64 -19.40 6.46
CA THR A 455 -41.46 -18.97 5.06
C THR A 455 -42.84 -18.73 4.47
N GLY A 456 -43.12 -17.48 4.12
CA GLY A 456 -44.40 -17.04 3.56
C GLY A 456 -44.69 -17.53 2.14
N SER A 457 -44.61 -18.85 1.92
CA SER A 457 -45.01 -19.52 0.68
C SER A 457 -45.83 -20.78 1.00
N VAL A 458 -46.66 -21.19 0.05
CA VAL A 458 -47.39 -22.45 0.13
C VAL A 458 -46.38 -23.61 0.07
N VAL A 459 -46.33 -24.43 1.12
CA VAL A 459 -45.47 -25.62 1.17
C VAL A 459 -46.20 -26.80 0.54
N ASN A 460 -45.49 -27.58 -0.28
CA ASN A 460 -46.07 -28.75 -0.97
C ASN A 460 -47.33 -28.39 -1.78
N GLY A 461 -47.35 -27.22 -2.42
CA GLY A 461 -48.49 -26.77 -3.24
C GLY A 461 -48.60 -27.48 -4.60
N ASN A 462 -47.52 -28.12 -5.04
CA ASN A 462 -47.46 -28.96 -6.24
C ASN A 462 -47.65 -30.47 -5.94
N PHE A 463 -47.78 -30.85 -4.66
CA PHE A 463 -48.06 -32.23 -4.20
C PHE A 463 -47.09 -33.34 -4.64
N GLU A 464 -45.98 -33.01 -5.29
CA GLU A 464 -45.03 -33.97 -5.88
C GLU A 464 -44.32 -34.88 -4.87
N THR A 465 -44.41 -34.57 -3.58
CA THR A 465 -43.92 -35.44 -2.51
C THR A 465 -44.76 -36.72 -2.34
N GLY A 466 -45.95 -36.79 -2.95
CA GLY A 466 -46.92 -37.88 -2.77
C GLY A 466 -47.58 -37.89 -1.38
N ALA A 467 -47.23 -36.93 -0.52
CA ALA A 467 -47.76 -36.79 0.83
C ALA A 467 -48.73 -35.59 0.92
N LEU A 468 -49.77 -35.72 1.74
CA LEU A 468 -50.72 -34.62 1.98
C LEU A 468 -50.12 -33.52 2.88
N SER A 469 -49.25 -33.87 3.83
CA SER A 469 -48.64 -32.92 4.75
C SER A 469 -47.86 -31.82 3.99
N PRO A 470 -47.96 -30.53 4.37
CA PRO A 470 -48.63 -29.98 5.56
C PRO A 470 -50.10 -29.56 5.34
N TRP A 471 -50.72 -29.94 4.21
CA TRP A 471 -52.14 -29.69 4.00
C TRP A 471 -53.00 -30.56 4.91
N THR A 472 -54.18 -30.05 5.23
CA THR A 472 -55.20 -30.78 5.99
C THR A 472 -56.48 -30.85 5.17
N GLY A 473 -57.06 -32.04 5.04
CA GLY A 473 -58.24 -32.29 4.22
C GLY A 473 -57.89 -32.59 2.75
N GLY A 474 -58.64 -33.53 2.15
CA GLY A 474 -58.35 -34.07 0.82
C GLY A 474 -57.41 -35.29 0.83
N THR A 475 -57.06 -35.76 -0.36
CA THR A 475 -56.20 -36.94 -0.59
C THR A 475 -55.32 -36.71 -1.82
N ILE A 476 -54.08 -37.18 -1.80
CA ILE A 476 -53.18 -37.09 -2.96
C ILE A 476 -53.48 -38.21 -3.96
N VAL A 477 -53.59 -37.87 -5.24
CA VAL A 477 -53.87 -38.78 -6.35
C VAL A 477 -52.81 -38.64 -7.44
N SER A 478 -52.65 -39.67 -8.28
CA SER A 478 -51.73 -39.66 -9.43
C SER A 478 -52.41 -39.36 -10.78
N SER A 479 -53.74 -39.14 -10.78
CA SER A 479 -54.51 -38.72 -11.96
C SER A 479 -55.92 -38.25 -11.54
N PRO A 480 -56.47 -37.18 -12.15
CA PRO A 480 -55.78 -36.26 -13.07
C PRO A 480 -54.75 -35.40 -12.34
N VAL A 481 -53.70 -34.97 -13.04
CA VAL A 481 -52.64 -34.07 -12.57
C VAL A 481 -52.48 -32.91 -13.56
N HIS A 482 -52.15 -31.71 -13.10
CA HIS A 482 -51.93 -30.56 -14.00
C HIS A 482 -50.49 -30.58 -14.51
N SER A 483 -49.55 -30.71 -13.57
CA SER A 483 -48.14 -30.91 -13.86
C SER A 483 -47.56 -31.98 -12.92
N GLY A 484 -46.37 -32.50 -13.23
CA GLY A 484 -45.77 -33.54 -12.39
C GLY A 484 -46.53 -34.87 -12.36
N SER A 485 -46.57 -35.48 -11.17
CA SER A 485 -47.03 -36.86 -10.94
C SER A 485 -48.18 -36.94 -9.95
N HIS A 486 -48.47 -35.88 -9.20
CA HIS A 486 -49.46 -35.90 -8.14
C HIS A 486 -50.32 -34.63 -8.13
N ALA A 487 -51.56 -34.76 -7.69
CA ALA A 487 -52.44 -33.63 -7.42
C ALA A 487 -53.27 -33.89 -6.17
N LEU A 488 -53.85 -32.83 -5.63
CA LEU A 488 -54.77 -32.91 -4.50
C LEU A 488 -56.20 -33.16 -5.02
N GLN A 489 -56.83 -34.23 -4.55
CA GLN A 489 -58.26 -34.45 -4.71
C GLN A 489 -59.01 -34.01 -3.45
N VAL A 490 -60.09 -33.25 -3.66
CA VAL A 490 -61.01 -32.85 -2.60
C VAL A 490 -62.39 -33.39 -2.92
N SER A 491 -63.00 -34.11 -1.96
CA SER A 491 -64.26 -34.82 -2.14
C SER A 491 -65.38 -34.20 -1.30
N PRO A 492 -66.29 -33.42 -1.91
CA PRO A 492 -67.47 -32.91 -1.23
C PRO A 492 -68.45 -34.03 -0.87
N THR A 493 -69.32 -33.77 0.11
CA THR A 493 -70.47 -34.63 0.44
C THR A 493 -71.74 -33.77 0.52
N ALA A 494 -72.89 -34.39 0.82
CA ALA A 494 -74.11 -33.62 1.06
C ALA A 494 -74.00 -32.66 2.28
N SER A 495 -73.07 -32.91 3.20
CA SER A 495 -72.92 -32.14 4.45
C SER A 495 -71.64 -31.30 4.54
N THR A 496 -70.72 -31.39 3.56
CA THR A 496 -69.51 -30.57 3.51
C THR A 496 -69.10 -30.27 2.07
N THR A 497 -68.52 -29.09 1.82
CA THR A 497 -67.89 -28.76 0.53
C THR A 497 -66.66 -29.61 0.24
N GLY A 498 -66.14 -30.34 1.24
CA GLY A 498 -64.81 -30.95 1.19
C GLY A 498 -63.78 -29.82 1.12
N GLU A 499 -62.96 -29.64 2.14
CA GLU A 499 -62.00 -28.53 2.17
C GLU A 499 -60.61 -29.05 2.50
N ALA A 500 -59.64 -28.57 1.74
CA ALA A 500 -58.22 -28.73 2.02
C ALA A 500 -57.62 -27.37 2.38
N THR A 501 -56.82 -27.30 3.45
CA THR A 501 -56.27 -26.04 3.95
C THR A 501 -54.80 -26.13 4.33
N GLN A 502 -54.13 -24.98 4.25
CA GLN A 502 -52.80 -24.74 4.81
C GLN A 502 -52.75 -23.36 5.46
N ASN A 503 -52.26 -23.28 6.69
CA ASN A 503 -52.05 -22.01 7.39
C ASN A 503 -50.68 -21.44 7.02
N LEU A 504 -50.64 -20.15 6.68
CA LEU A 504 -49.45 -19.39 6.34
C LEU A 504 -49.34 -18.14 7.21
N THR A 505 -48.11 -17.68 7.42
CA THR A 505 -47.82 -16.34 7.94
C THR A 505 -46.99 -15.61 6.90
N LEU A 506 -47.56 -14.58 6.28
CA LEU A 506 -46.94 -13.74 5.26
C LEU A 506 -46.53 -12.39 5.85
N ALA A 507 -45.91 -11.50 5.06
CA ALA A 507 -45.61 -10.14 5.53
C ALA A 507 -46.93 -9.42 5.88
N PRO A 508 -47.03 -8.73 7.02
CA PRO A 508 -48.21 -7.95 7.38
C PRO A 508 -48.48 -6.77 6.44
N ASN A 509 -49.75 -6.42 6.24
CA ASN A 509 -50.18 -5.27 5.44
C ASN A 509 -49.57 -5.25 4.02
N HIS A 510 -49.39 -6.43 3.43
CA HIS A 510 -48.72 -6.59 2.14
C HIS A 510 -49.66 -7.24 1.12
N ALA A 511 -49.58 -6.78 -0.12
CA ALA A 511 -50.38 -7.30 -1.23
C ALA A 511 -49.72 -8.54 -1.81
N TYR A 512 -50.51 -9.59 -2.00
CA TYR A 512 -50.09 -10.89 -2.54
C TYR A 512 -51.10 -11.38 -3.57
N THR A 513 -50.68 -12.36 -4.37
CA THR A 513 -51.56 -13.10 -5.28
C THR A 513 -51.48 -14.60 -4.99
N LEU A 514 -52.61 -15.21 -4.63
CA LEU A 514 -52.76 -16.66 -4.62
C LEU A 514 -53.05 -17.13 -6.05
N THR A 515 -52.35 -18.17 -6.49
CA THR A 515 -52.67 -18.91 -7.72
C THR A 515 -52.83 -20.40 -7.42
N ALA A 516 -53.78 -21.03 -8.11
CA ALA A 516 -54.01 -22.47 -8.02
C ALA A 516 -54.55 -22.98 -9.36
N TRP A 517 -54.03 -24.09 -9.86
CA TRP A 517 -54.67 -24.82 -10.95
C TRP A 517 -55.74 -25.72 -10.36
N VAL A 518 -56.96 -25.64 -10.88
CA VAL A 518 -58.07 -26.46 -10.40
C VAL A 518 -58.86 -27.08 -11.55
N GLN A 519 -59.48 -28.23 -11.28
CA GLN A 519 -60.33 -28.95 -12.22
C GLN A 519 -61.56 -29.51 -11.50
N GLY A 520 -62.76 -29.24 -12.02
CA GLY A 520 -64.00 -29.81 -11.50
C GLY A 520 -65.22 -28.91 -11.65
N GLY A 521 -66.41 -29.48 -11.44
CA GLY A 521 -67.69 -28.80 -11.71
C GLY A 521 -67.96 -27.57 -10.84
N TYR A 522 -67.30 -27.44 -9.67
CA TYR A 522 -67.40 -26.29 -8.76
C TYR A 522 -66.14 -26.18 -7.90
N ALA A 523 -65.00 -25.88 -8.50
CA ALA A 523 -63.71 -25.81 -7.78
C ALA A 523 -63.40 -24.38 -7.32
N TYR A 524 -63.15 -24.22 -6.02
CA TYR A 524 -62.83 -22.94 -5.36
C TYR A 524 -61.38 -22.94 -4.87
N ALA A 525 -60.75 -21.76 -4.91
CA ALA A 525 -59.49 -21.47 -4.22
C ALA A 525 -59.56 -20.09 -3.55
N GLY A 526 -58.98 -19.95 -2.36
CA GLY A 526 -59.01 -18.67 -1.65
C GLY A 526 -58.16 -18.61 -0.40
N VAL A 527 -58.24 -17.46 0.27
CA VAL A 527 -57.64 -17.17 1.57
C VAL A 527 -58.71 -16.71 2.56
N ARG A 528 -58.54 -17.03 3.85
CA ARG A 528 -59.36 -16.53 4.96
C ARG A 528 -58.51 -16.24 6.21
N GLY A 529 -59.12 -15.65 7.24
CA GLY A 529 -58.46 -15.34 8.51
C GLY A 529 -58.00 -13.89 8.53
N GLY A 530 -56.70 -13.63 8.37
CA GLY A 530 -56.14 -12.27 8.30
C GLY A 530 -56.31 -11.57 6.95
N ALA A 531 -56.91 -12.24 5.95
CA ALA A 531 -57.37 -11.67 4.69
C ALA A 531 -58.53 -12.52 4.19
N THR A 532 -59.42 -11.99 3.35
CA THR A 532 -60.52 -12.76 2.75
C THR A 532 -60.62 -12.47 1.27
N ALA A 533 -60.36 -13.47 0.44
CA ALA A 533 -60.54 -13.40 -1.02
C ALA A 533 -60.68 -14.82 -1.59
N SER A 534 -61.45 -14.99 -2.66
CA SER A 534 -61.59 -16.28 -3.33
C SER A 534 -62.01 -16.11 -4.79
N SER A 535 -61.79 -17.17 -5.58
CA SER A 535 -62.32 -17.33 -6.93
C SER A 535 -62.72 -18.78 -7.17
N TRP A 536 -63.47 -19.03 -8.23
CA TRP A 536 -63.96 -20.37 -8.56
C TRP A 536 -64.20 -20.57 -10.05
N THR A 537 -64.30 -21.83 -10.46
CA THR A 537 -64.62 -22.24 -11.83
C THR A 537 -65.50 -23.49 -11.83
N ALA A 538 -66.24 -23.71 -12.92
CA ALA A 538 -67.02 -24.92 -13.18
C ALA A 538 -66.46 -25.74 -14.35
N ASN A 539 -65.19 -25.53 -14.71
CA ASN A 539 -64.59 -26.16 -15.87
C ASN A 539 -64.13 -27.59 -15.58
N SER A 540 -64.43 -28.51 -16.51
CA SER A 540 -63.95 -29.89 -16.45
C SER A 540 -62.48 -30.05 -16.86
N SER A 541 -61.86 -29.00 -17.40
CA SER A 541 -60.42 -28.93 -17.70
C SER A 541 -59.68 -28.06 -16.68
N TRP A 542 -58.39 -28.33 -16.48
CA TRP A 542 -57.52 -27.51 -15.62
C TRP A 542 -57.61 -26.03 -15.98
N THR A 543 -57.92 -25.22 -14.97
CA THR A 543 -58.06 -23.77 -15.09
C THR A 543 -57.29 -23.11 -13.96
N LYS A 544 -56.46 -22.12 -14.28
CA LYS A 544 -55.73 -21.35 -13.27
C LYS A 544 -56.65 -20.30 -12.66
N LEU A 545 -56.84 -20.36 -11.35
CA LEU A 545 -57.45 -19.30 -10.56
C LEU A 545 -56.36 -18.35 -10.06
N THR A 546 -56.67 -17.07 -10.03
CA THR A 546 -55.82 -15.99 -9.53
C THR A 546 -56.63 -15.15 -8.56
N VAL A 547 -56.15 -15.02 -7.33
CA VAL A 547 -56.88 -14.39 -6.22
C VAL A 547 -55.97 -13.36 -5.55
N PRO A 548 -56.09 -12.06 -5.88
CA PRO A 548 -55.36 -11.01 -5.19
C PRO A 548 -55.91 -10.80 -3.77
N PHE A 549 -55.02 -10.59 -2.80
CA PHE A 549 -55.40 -10.27 -1.43
C PHE A 549 -54.34 -9.43 -0.73
N THR A 550 -54.72 -8.73 0.34
CA THR A 550 -53.79 -8.00 1.22
C THR A 550 -53.91 -8.56 2.61
N THR A 551 -52.78 -8.93 3.22
CA THR A 551 -52.75 -9.43 4.60
C THR A 551 -53.06 -8.34 5.61
N GLY A 552 -53.73 -8.71 6.71
CA GLY A 552 -53.89 -7.86 7.88
C GLY A 552 -52.61 -7.75 8.72
N ALA A 553 -52.72 -7.06 9.85
CA ALA A 553 -51.57 -6.69 10.70
C ALA A 553 -50.79 -7.88 11.31
N SER A 554 -51.37 -9.08 11.36
CA SER A 554 -50.69 -10.29 11.84
C SER A 554 -49.95 -11.06 10.74
N GLY A 555 -50.22 -10.78 9.46
CA GLY A 555 -49.70 -11.57 8.34
C GLY A 555 -50.30 -12.98 8.20
N ALA A 556 -51.07 -13.46 9.18
CA ALA A 556 -51.59 -14.82 9.21
C ALA A 556 -52.79 -15.02 8.28
N VAL A 557 -52.74 -16.00 7.39
CA VAL A 557 -53.83 -16.38 6.48
C VAL A 557 -53.94 -17.90 6.37
N THR A 558 -55.15 -18.40 6.12
CA THR A 558 -55.40 -19.80 5.75
C THR A 558 -55.69 -19.86 4.26
N VAL A 559 -54.81 -20.50 3.48
CA VAL A 559 -55.09 -20.86 2.08
C VAL A 559 -55.98 -22.09 2.06
N TYR A 560 -56.97 -22.11 1.18
CA TYR A 560 -57.89 -23.24 1.05
C TYR A 560 -58.28 -23.52 -0.41
N VAL A 561 -58.65 -24.77 -0.66
CA VAL A 561 -59.38 -25.21 -1.85
C VAL A 561 -60.57 -26.10 -1.44
N HIS A 562 -61.69 -25.97 -2.12
CA HIS A 562 -62.88 -26.78 -1.85
C HIS A 562 -63.76 -27.00 -3.08
N GLY A 563 -64.65 -27.99 -3.00
CA GLY A 563 -65.70 -28.22 -4.00
C GLY A 563 -67.04 -27.63 -3.58
N TRP A 564 -68.15 -28.21 -4.04
CA TRP A 564 -69.50 -27.80 -3.63
C TRP A 564 -70.34 -28.97 -3.14
N TYR A 565 -71.27 -28.71 -2.23
CA TYR A 565 -72.08 -29.73 -1.58
C TYR A 565 -72.75 -30.68 -2.59
N GLY A 566 -72.61 -31.98 -2.34
CA GLY A 566 -73.22 -33.04 -3.15
C GLY A 566 -72.68 -33.17 -4.58
N GLN A 567 -71.61 -32.45 -4.94
CA GLN A 567 -70.98 -32.51 -6.25
C GLN A 567 -69.86 -33.55 -6.30
N SER A 568 -69.46 -33.92 -7.52
CA SER A 568 -68.29 -34.76 -7.76
C SER A 568 -67.00 -34.13 -7.21
N PRO A 569 -65.96 -34.94 -6.92
CA PRO A 569 -64.67 -34.42 -6.47
C PRO A 569 -64.06 -33.37 -7.41
N ILE A 570 -63.31 -32.45 -6.83
CA ILE A 570 -62.48 -31.48 -7.55
C ILE A 570 -61.01 -31.81 -7.31
N TYR A 571 -60.15 -31.32 -8.22
CA TYR A 571 -58.71 -31.48 -8.15
C TYR A 571 -58.03 -30.13 -8.11
N ALA A 572 -56.93 -30.03 -7.38
CA ALA A 572 -56.11 -28.83 -7.26
C ALA A 572 -54.62 -29.19 -7.35
N ASP A 573 -53.84 -28.33 -7.96
CA ASP A 573 -52.42 -28.52 -8.21
C ASP A 573 -51.70 -27.17 -8.36
N ASP A 574 -50.37 -27.18 -8.23
CA ASP A 574 -49.49 -26.02 -8.43
C ASP A 574 -49.96 -24.76 -7.67
N ILE A 575 -50.29 -24.92 -6.39
CA ILE A 575 -50.79 -23.84 -5.52
C ILE A 575 -49.63 -23.00 -5.00
N ALA A 576 -49.69 -21.69 -5.20
CA ALA A 576 -48.63 -20.76 -4.81
C ALA A 576 -49.17 -19.39 -4.36
N VAL A 577 -48.43 -18.73 -3.47
CA VAL A 577 -48.63 -17.33 -3.09
C VAL A 577 -47.34 -16.57 -3.43
N GLY A 578 -47.48 -15.43 -4.11
CA GLY A 578 -46.35 -14.59 -4.51
C GLY A 578 -46.71 -13.13 -4.72
#